data_AF-A0A660V753-F1
#
_entry.id   AF-A0A660V753-F1
#
_cell.length_a   1.000
_cell.length_b   1.000
_cell.length_c   1.000
_cell.angle_alpha   90.00
_cell.angle_beta   90.00
_cell.angle_gamma   90.00
#
_symmetry.space_group_name_H-M   'P 1'
#
loop_
_entity.id
_entity.type
_entity.pdbx_description
1 polymer ?
#
loop_
_entity_poly.entity_id
_entity_poly.type
_entity_poly.pdbx_seq_one_letter_code
_entity_poly.pdbx_strand_id
1 'polypeptide(L)'
;MRLIYLLAAATFVGTVSLGCHSQRREVILEKVLEDVRDALDVVMEHISKGDEWFGKAMRAPDPLVKRKFLNIALDHYCTARRLLLEQISLAQDPSLKAAHKKLLWAVEGCLEKTVAEIPLLD
;
A
#
# COMPACT_ATOMS: atom_id res chain seq x y z
N MET A 1 39.74 41.68 39.31
CA MET A 1 38.46 40.99 39.03
C MET A 1 37.50 41.96 38.31
N ARG A 2 37.69 42.19 36.99
CA ARG A 2 36.78 42.99 36.14
C ARG A 2 36.90 42.46 34.72
N LEU A 3 36.02 41.56 34.32
CA LEU A 3 36.04 40.99 32.97
C LEU A 3 34.66 40.43 32.61
N ILE A 4 33.69 41.32 32.43
CA ILE A 4 32.43 41.01 31.76
C ILE A 4 32.02 42.27 31.03
N TYR A 5 32.11 42.26 29.69
CA TYR A 5 31.25 42.99 28.75
C TYR A 5 31.87 42.81 27.36
N LEU A 6 31.72 41.61 26.79
CA LEU A 6 31.91 41.36 25.35
C LEU A 6 31.28 39.99 25.05
N LEU A 7 29.95 39.93 25.00
CA LEU A 7 29.20 38.78 24.47
C LEU A 7 27.74 39.20 24.22
N ALA A 8 27.56 40.17 23.33
CA ALA A 8 26.27 40.54 22.78
C ALA A 8 26.37 40.52 21.24
N ALA A 9 26.63 39.35 20.66
CA ALA A 9 26.62 39.16 19.21
C ALA A 9 26.48 37.69 18.76
N ALA A 10 25.80 36.81 19.53
CA ALA A 10 25.77 35.38 19.19
C ALA A 10 24.42 34.68 19.42
N THR A 11 23.29 35.38 19.40
CA THR A 11 21.97 34.77 19.68
C THR A 11 20.91 35.03 18.62
N PHE A 12 21.28 35.23 17.35
CA PHE A 12 20.30 35.40 16.28
C PHE A 12 20.60 34.67 14.96
N VAL A 13 21.23 33.49 15.04
CA VAL A 13 21.39 32.60 13.86
C VAL A 13 20.89 31.17 14.15
N GLY A 14 20.48 30.87 15.39
CA GLY A 14 20.07 29.52 15.80
C GLY A 14 18.60 29.13 15.52
N THR A 15 17.71 30.07 15.18
CA THR A 15 16.27 29.79 15.08
C THR A 15 15.76 29.53 13.66
N VAL A 16 16.52 29.89 12.61
CA VAL A 16 16.08 29.65 11.21
C VAL A 16 16.35 28.20 10.77
N SER A 17 17.33 27.52 11.35
CA SER A 17 17.67 26.14 10.99
C SER A 17 16.73 25.07 11.57
N LEU A 18 15.96 25.38 12.62
CA LEU A 18 14.97 24.45 13.16
C LEU A 18 13.65 24.46 12.35
N GLY A 19 13.21 25.63 11.88
CA GLY A 19 11.99 25.75 11.05
C GLY A 19 12.14 25.10 9.67
N CYS A 20 13.32 25.21 9.05
CA CYS A 20 13.57 24.62 7.74
C CYS A 20 13.63 23.09 7.78
N HIS A 21 14.02 22.50 8.92
CA HIS A 21 14.05 21.05 9.11
C HIS A 21 12.68 20.45 9.45
N SER A 22 11.83 21.15 10.20
CA SER A 22 10.45 20.68 10.45
C SER A 22 9.61 20.77 9.19
N GLN A 23 9.70 21.88 8.45
CA GLN A 23 8.92 22.10 7.24
C GLN A 23 9.35 21.14 6.11
N ARG A 24 10.66 20.83 5.96
CA ARG A 24 11.11 19.77 5.04
C ARG A 24 10.61 18.39 5.46
N ARG A 25 10.58 18.07 6.76
CA ARG A 25 10.09 16.76 7.23
C ARG A 25 8.59 16.61 7.01
N GLU A 26 7.80 17.65 7.26
CA GLU A 26 6.36 17.66 6.97
C GLU A 26 6.10 17.47 5.47
N VAL A 27 6.77 18.23 4.60
CA VAL A 27 6.60 18.11 3.14
C VAL A 27 7.06 16.75 2.61
N ILE A 28 8.11 16.15 3.17
CA ILE A 28 8.53 14.79 2.81
C ILE A 28 7.53 13.75 3.32
N LEU A 29 6.98 13.94 4.52
CA LEU A 29 6.01 13.02 5.10
C LEU A 29 4.68 13.05 4.34
N GLU A 30 4.17 14.24 3.99
CA GLU A 30 2.96 14.40 3.17
C GLU A 30 3.12 13.74 1.81
N LYS A 31 4.25 13.95 1.13
CA LYS A 31 4.52 13.33 -0.16
C LYS A 31 4.62 11.80 -0.08
N VAL A 32 5.26 11.26 0.95
CA VAL A 32 5.32 9.81 1.18
C VAL A 32 3.94 9.23 1.49
N LEU A 33 3.09 9.97 2.19
CA LEU A 33 1.72 9.55 2.48
C LEU A 33 0.84 9.58 1.22
N GLU A 34 1.01 10.56 0.34
CA GLU A 34 0.35 10.60 -0.98
C GLU A 34 0.79 9.43 -1.85
N ASP A 35 2.10 9.19 -1.99
CA ASP A 35 2.63 8.06 -2.77
C ASP A 35 2.13 6.70 -2.26
N VAL A 36 2.03 6.53 -0.93
CA VAL A 36 1.48 5.33 -0.30
C VAL A 36 -0.03 5.20 -0.56
N ARG A 37 -0.77 6.31 -0.53
CA ARG A 37 -2.21 6.32 -0.77
C ARG A 37 -2.53 5.97 -2.22
N ASP A 38 -1.84 6.59 -3.16
CA ASP A 38 -1.97 6.29 -4.58
C ASP A 38 -1.64 4.83 -4.87
N ALA A 39 -0.58 4.30 -4.26
CA ALA A 39 -0.21 2.90 -4.40
C ALA A 39 -1.26 1.95 -3.77
N LEU A 40 -1.88 2.33 -2.66
CA LEU A 40 -2.97 1.56 -2.05
C LEU A 40 -4.25 1.60 -2.90
N ASP A 41 -4.55 2.73 -3.52
CA ASP A 41 -5.70 2.87 -4.42
C ASP A 41 -5.59 1.91 -5.62
N VAL A 42 -4.38 1.77 -6.19
CA VAL A 42 -4.10 0.77 -7.25
C VAL A 42 -4.31 -0.65 -6.74
N VAL A 43 -3.85 -0.98 -5.53
CA VAL A 43 -4.10 -2.31 -4.92
C VAL A 43 -5.61 -2.55 -4.79
N MET A 44 -6.35 -1.58 -4.26
CA MET A 44 -7.78 -1.68 -4.03
C MET A 44 -8.56 -1.81 -5.35
N GLU A 45 -8.12 -1.15 -6.42
CA GLU A 45 -8.68 -1.32 -7.76
C GLU A 45 -8.54 -2.76 -8.25
N HIS A 46 -7.35 -3.36 -8.10
CA HIS A 46 -7.13 -4.74 -8.48
C HIS A 46 -7.98 -5.72 -7.64
N ILE A 47 -8.10 -5.51 -6.33
CA ILE A 47 -8.98 -6.33 -5.48
C ILE A 47 -10.43 -6.22 -5.95
N SER A 48 -10.91 -4.99 -6.18
CA SER A 48 -12.29 -4.73 -6.61
C SER A 48 -12.60 -5.38 -7.96
N LYS A 49 -11.69 -5.28 -8.93
CA LYS A 49 -11.82 -5.96 -10.23
C LYS A 49 -11.78 -7.48 -10.09
N GLY A 50 -10.92 -8.01 -9.22
CA GLY A 50 -10.89 -9.43 -8.88
C GLY A 50 -12.25 -9.92 -8.37
N ASP A 51 -12.84 -9.20 -7.41
CA ASP A 51 -14.14 -9.50 -6.83
C ASP A 51 -15.28 -9.43 -7.86
N GLU A 52 -15.22 -8.46 -8.77
CA GLU A 52 -16.18 -8.35 -9.88
C GLU A 52 -16.14 -9.58 -10.78
N TRP A 53 -14.95 -9.99 -11.20
CA TRP A 53 -14.77 -11.17 -12.07
C TRP A 53 -15.09 -12.48 -11.36
N PHE A 54 -14.72 -12.61 -10.09
CA PHE A 54 -15.12 -13.74 -9.26
C PHE A 54 -16.64 -13.83 -9.15
N GLY A 55 -17.32 -12.71 -8.88
CA GLY A 55 -18.78 -12.65 -8.84
C GLY A 55 -19.43 -13.00 -10.18
N LYS A 56 -18.85 -12.58 -11.31
CA LYS A 56 -19.29 -13.02 -12.65
C LYS A 56 -19.10 -14.54 -12.83
N ALA A 57 -17.98 -15.10 -12.38
CA ALA A 57 -17.72 -16.53 -12.45
C ALA A 57 -18.74 -17.36 -11.68
N MET A 58 -19.12 -16.94 -10.47
CA MET A 58 -20.11 -17.66 -9.64
C MET A 58 -21.51 -17.70 -10.25
N ARG A 59 -21.81 -16.81 -11.22
CA ARG A 59 -23.07 -16.78 -11.96
C ARG A 59 -22.99 -17.43 -13.34
N ALA A 60 -21.79 -17.87 -13.76
CA ALA A 60 -21.60 -18.45 -15.08
C ALA A 60 -22.13 -19.90 -15.10
N PRO A 61 -23.07 -20.24 -16.00
CA PRO A 61 -23.64 -21.59 -16.07
C PRO A 61 -22.69 -22.57 -16.79
N ASP A 62 -21.87 -22.08 -17.70
CA ASP A 62 -20.94 -22.88 -18.48
C ASP A 62 -19.59 -23.04 -17.75
N PRO A 63 -19.07 -24.27 -17.56
CA PRO A 63 -17.81 -24.50 -16.86
C PRO A 63 -16.57 -23.85 -17.50
N LEU A 64 -16.52 -23.75 -18.83
CA LEU A 64 -15.41 -23.11 -19.54
C LEU A 64 -15.43 -21.60 -19.33
N VAL A 65 -16.62 -20.99 -19.37
CA VAL A 65 -16.83 -19.57 -19.08
C VAL A 65 -16.53 -19.28 -17.62
N LYS A 66 -16.99 -20.13 -16.67
CA LYS A 66 -16.64 -20.01 -15.25
C LYS A 66 -15.14 -20.02 -15.06
N ARG A 67 -14.44 -21.02 -15.63
CA ARG A 67 -12.97 -21.10 -15.57
C ARG A 67 -12.30 -19.86 -16.13
N LYS A 68 -12.75 -19.35 -17.29
CA LYS A 68 -12.21 -18.13 -17.89
C LYS A 68 -12.33 -16.93 -16.95
N PHE A 69 -13.49 -16.72 -16.34
CA PHE A 69 -13.70 -15.61 -15.40
C PHE A 69 -12.89 -15.77 -14.12
N LEU A 70 -12.76 -16.98 -13.57
CA LEU A 70 -11.91 -17.24 -12.41
C LEU A 70 -10.43 -16.96 -12.72
N ASN A 71 -9.94 -17.31 -13.90
CA ASN A 71 -8.56 -16.98 -14.30
C ASN A 71 -8.33 -15.46 -14.35
N ILE A 72 -9.29 -14.69 -14.86
CA ILE A 72 -9.20 -13.22 -14.85
C ILE A 72 -9.21 -12.68 -13.42
N ALA A 73 -10.06 -13.22 -12.55
CA ALA A 73 -10.08 -12.85 -11.14
C ALA A 73 -8.73 -13.15 -10.45
N LEU A 74 -8.14 -14.32 -10.71
CA LEU A 74 -6.81 -14.70 -10.21
C LEU A 74 -5.74 -13.71 -10.65
N ASP A 75 -5.71 -13.30 -11.92
CA ASP A 75 -4.72 -12.34 -12.41
C ASP A 75 -4.76 -11.01 -11.63
N HIS A 76 -5.97 -10.53 -11.35
CA HIS A 76 -6.18 -9.33 -10.54
C HIS A 76 -5.70 -9.51 -9.10
N TYR A 77 -6.09 -10.60 -8.42
CA TYR A 77 -5.66 -10.86 -7.06
C TYR A 77 -4.14 -11.11 -6.95
N CYS A 78 -3.54 -11.80 -7.91
CA CYS A 78 -2.09 -11.99 -8.00
C CYS A 78 -1.35 -10.66 -8.15
N THR A 79 -1.92 -9.74 -8.94
CA THR A 79 -1.36 -8.39 -9.10
C THR A 79 -1.46 -7.60 -7.80
N ALA A 80 -2.61 -7.61 -7.13
CA ALA A 80 -2.79 -6.98 -5.82
C ALA A 80 -1.81 -7.54 -4.78
N ARG A 81 -1.64 -8.87 -4.74
CA ARG A 81 -0.69 -9.56 -3.86
C ARG A 81 0.74 -9.09 -4.11
N ARG A 82 1.18 -9.02 -5.38
CA ARG A 82 2.53 -8.55 -5.73
C ARG A 82 2.75 -7.12 -5.25
N LEU A 83 1.83 -6.21 -5.56
CA LEU A 83 1.92 -4.79 -5.16
C LEU A 83 1.98 -4.64 -3.64
N LEU A 84 1.18 -5.40 -2.90
CA LEU A 84 1.21 -5.40 -1.43
C LEU A 84 2.55 -5.89 -0.87
N LEU A 85 3.12 -6.95 -1.44
CA LEU A 85 4.44 -7.44 -1.03
C LEU A 85 5.54 -6.39 -1.29
N GLU A 86 5.48 -5.70 -2.42
CA GLU A 86 6.39 -4.58 -2.73
C GLU A 86 6.24 -3.45 -1.70
N GLN A 87 5.02 -3.00 -1.43
CA GLN A 87 4.74 -1.98 -0.42
C GLN A 87 5.18 -2.38 0.99
N ILE A 88 5.01 -3.65 1.39
CA ILE A 88 5.48 -4.17 2.69
C ILE A 88 7.01 -4.13 2.78
N SER A 89 7.70 -4.36 1.67
CA SER A 89 9.16 -4.33 1.61
C SER A 89 9.73 -2.91 1.71
N LEU A 90 9.01 -1.93 1.14
CA LEU A 90 9.38 -0.52 1.16
C LEU A 90 8.93 0.23 2.42
N ALA A 91 7.88 -0.25 3.10
CA ALA A 91 7.34 0.40 4.29
C ALA A 91 8.33 0.36 5.46
N GLN A 92 8.78 1.55 5.87
CA GLN A 92 9.58 1.75 7.08
C GLN A 92 8.72 1.84 8.35
N ASP A 93 7.48 2.33 8.22
CA ASP A 93 6.55 2.47 9.35
C ASP A 93 5.94 1.09 9.73
N PRO A 94 6.12 0.63 11.00
CA PRO A 94 5.58 -0.65 11.45
C PRO A 94 4.05 -0.76 11.41
N SER A 95 3.33 0.34 11.65
CA SER A 95 1.87 0.38 11.67
C SER A 95 1.32 0.23 10.25
N LEU A 96 1.89 0.95 9.28
CA LEU A 96 1.56 0.83 7.87
C LEU A 96 1.87 -0.57 7.35
N LYS A 97 3.04 -1.10 7.71
CA LYS A 97 3.44 -2.47 7.37
C LYS A 97 2.47 -3.51 7.92
N ALA A 98 1.98 -3.32 9.15
CA ALA A 98 0.96 -4.20 9.73
C ALA A 98 -0.38 -4.11 9.00
N ALA A 99 -0.80 -2.91 8.57
CA ALA A 99 -2.00 -2.73 7.76
C ALA A 99 -1.90 -3.43 6.40
N HIS A 100 -0.81 -3.24 5.67
CA HIS A 100 -0.57 -3.93 4.40
C HIS A 100 -0.53 -5.46 4.56
N LYS A 101 0.06 -5.98 5.64
CA LYS A 101 0.05 -7.42 5.93
C LYS A 101 -1.35 -7.98 6.17
N LYS A 102 -2.23 -7.23 6.85
CA LYS A 102 -3.63 -7.64 7.03
C LYS A 102 -4.36 -7.70 5.69
N LEU A 103 -4.14 -6.72 4.83
CA LEU A 103 -4.73 -6.70 3.49
C LEU A 103 -4.19 -7.84 2.63
N LEU A 104 -2.88 -8.11 2.69
CA LEU A 104 -2.26 -9.25 2.02
C LEU A 104 -2.92 -10.57 2.42
N TRP A 105 -3.15 -10.79 3.72
CA TRP A 105 -3.81 -12.00 4.21
C TRP A 105 -5.23 -12.16 3.64
N ALA A 106 -5.99 -11.06 3.54
CA ALA A 106 -7.31 -11.07 2.91
C ALA A 106 -7.23 -11.44 1.42
N VAL A 107 -6.26 -10.88 0.68
CA VAL A 107 -6.03 -11.21 -0.74
C VAL A 107 -5.63 -12.68 -0.92
N GLU A 108 -4.81 -13.23 -0.03
CA GLU A 108 -4.45 -14.66 -0.06
C GLU A 108 -5.68 -15.55 0.15
N GLY A 109 -6.60 -15.19 1.05
CA GLY A 109 -7.89 -15.88 1.18
C GLY A 109 -8.75 -15.81 -0.09
N CYS A 110 -8.76 -14.67 -0.79
CA CYS A 110 -9.45 -14.55 -2.09
C CYS A 110 -8.81 -15.46 -3.16
N LEU A 111 -7.48 -15.55 -3.21
CA LEU A 111 -6.77 -16.44 -4.12
C LEU A 111 -7.12 -17.91 -3.86
N GLU A 112 -7.03 -18.36 -2.62
CA GLU A 112 -7.36 -19.73 -2.22
C GLU A 112 -8.79 -20.12 -2.61
N LYS A 113 -9.76 -19.24 -2.29
CA LYS A 113 -11.15 -19.44 -2.66
C LYS A 113 -11.34 -19.50 -4.18
N THR A 114 -10.65 -18.63 -4.92
CA THR A 114 -10.76 -18.59 -6.39
C THR A 114 -10.21 -19.85 -7.02
N VAL A 115 -9.06 -20.35 -6.56
CA VAL A 115 -8.48 -21.61 -7.03
C VAL A 115 -9.41 -22.79 -6.74
N ALA A 116 -10.00 -22.84 -5.54
CA ALA A 116 -10.91 -23.92 -5.15
C ALA A 116 -12.18 -24.00 -6.03
N GLU A 117 -12.60 -22.88 -6.63
CA GLU A 117 -13.78 -22.81 -7.49
C GLU A 117 -13.52 -23.17 -8.95
N ILE A 118 -12.25 -23.35 -9.36
CA ILE A 118 -11.90 -23.66 -10.74
C ILE A 118 -12.40 -25.07 -11.08
N PRO A 119 -13.30 -25.22 -12.08
CA PRO A 119 -13.75 -26.53 -12.51
C PRO A 119 -12.57 -27.36 -13.01
N LEU A 120 -12.42 -28.58 -12.50
CA LEU A 120 -11.60 -29.60 -13.14
C LEU A 120 -12.34 -30.02 -14.42
N LEU A 121 -11.65 -29.97 -15.55
CA LEU A 121 -12.18 -30.48 -16.80
C LEU A 121 -11.45 -31.79 -17.02
N ASP A 122 -12.20 -32.88 -17.04
CA ASP A 122 -11.73 -34.22 -17.38
C ASP A 122 -11.39 -34.33 -18.87
#